data_AF-A0A2N6U220-F1
#
_entry.id   AF-A0A2N6U220-F1
#
_cell.length_a   1.000
_cell.length_b   1.000
_cell.length_c   1.000
_cell.angle_alpha   90.00
_cell.angle_beta   90.00
_cell.angle_gamma   90.00
#
_symmetry.space_group_name_H-M   'P 1'
#
loop_
_entity.id
_entity.type
_entity.pdbx_description
1 polymer ?
#
loop_
_entity_poly.entity_id
_entity_poly.type
_entity_poly.pdbx_seq_one_letter_code
_entity_poly.pdbx_strand_id
1 'polypeptide(L)'
;MADSQYPYPPDRFDDEADAVSFHGAHRAELPFWRENLLYIAIIGAAVVMLVVLLFLIGNMGGDGDDRAQDPTTQAETTAEESEPEGEDGEEESEEPAPEPDRSVAVRVVNAAGINGLAGSWQETLQGSGWENVGVATADNRQEQSVVFYRSSEDQATAQALADEVGAGEARQSDEYDSPITFIAVQTPEEVGGGEG
;
A
#
# COMPACT_ATOMS: atom_id res chain seq x y z
N MET A 1 -27.95 -32.29 39.31
CA MET A 1 -28.63 -31.15 39.96
C MET A 1 -27.76 -30.81 41.16
N ALA A 2 -27.04 -29.70 41.11
CA ALA A 2 -26.13 -29.31 42.18
C ALA A 2 -26.96 -28.55 43.23
N ASP A 3 -27.14 -29.15 44.41
CA ASP A 3 -27.71 -28.47 45.57
C ASP A 3 -26.72 -27.39 46.03
N SER A 4 -26.89 -26.17 45.51
CA SER A 4 -26.24 -24.98 46.03
C SER A 4 -26.78 -24.72 47.43
N GLN A 5 -26.13 -25.30 48.44
CA GLN A 5 -26.34 -24.96 49.84
C GLN A 5 -25.82 -23.54 50.06
N TYR A 6 -26.67 -22.58 49.71
CA TYR A 6 -26.54 -21.17 50.03
C TYR A 6 -26.56 -21.07 51.56
N PRO A 7 -25.46 -20.65 52.22
CA PRO A 7 -25.32 -20.74 53.68
C PRO A 7 -26.08 -19.64 54.43
N TYR A 8 -26.92 -18.87 53.74
CA TYR A 8 -27.69 -17.77 54.31
C TYR A 8 -29.19 -18.06 54.23
N PRO A 9 -29.97 -17.70 55.26
CA PRO A 9 -31.43 -17.77 55.20
C PRO A 9 -31.95 -16.93 54.02
N PRO A 10 -33.00 -17.37 53.32
CA PRO A 10 -33.59 -16.60 52.23
C PRO A 10 -34.02 -15.24 52.78
N ASP A 11 -33.50 -14.17 52.17
CA ASP A 11 -33.78 -12.81 52.58
C ASP A 11 -34.60 -12.09 51.50
N ARG A 12 -35.09 -10.89 51.84
CA ARG A 12 -36.04 -10.18 50.96
C ARG A 12 -35.45 -9.88 49.59
N PHE A 13 -34.13 -9.74 49.50
CA PHE A 13 -33.45 -9.53 48.22
C PHE A 13 -33.52 -10.76 47.31
N ASP A 14 -33.62 -11.98 47.84
CA ASP A 14 -33.75 -13.22 47.06
C ASP A 14 -35.16 -13.34 46.45
N ASP A 15 -36.20 -13.02 47.22
CA ASP A 15 -37.59 -13.00 46.75
C ASP A 15 -37.79 -11.95 45.64
N GLU A 16 -37.12 -10.79 45.76
CA GLU A 16 -37.13 -9.73 44.74
C GLU A 16 -36.32 -10.12 43.49
N ALA A 17 -35.22 -10.87 43.64
CA ALA A 17 -34.39 -11.33 42.52
C ALA A 17 -35.14 -12.34 41.64
N ASP A 18 -35.91 -13.26 42.22
CA ASP A 18 -36.75 -14.22 41.48
C ASP A 18 -37.93 -13.52 40.77
N ALA A 19 -38.39 -12.38 41.29
CA ALA A 19 -39.47 -11.60 40.69
C ALA A 19 -39.02 -10.69 39.53
N VAL A 20 -37.72 -10.42 39.37
CA VAL A 20 -37.19 -9.56 38.31
C VAL A 20 -36.50 -10.36 37.20
N SER A 21 -36.94 -10.16 35.96
CA SER A 21 -36.17 -10.63 34.80
C SER A 21 -34.88 -9.81 34.67
N PHE A 22 -33.73 -10.49 34.61
CA PHE A 22 -32.42 -9.85 34.46
C PHE A 22 -32.36 -8.99 33.18
N HIS A 23 -32.65 -7.70 33.31
CA HIS A 23 -32.42 -6.71 32.27
C HIS A 23 -31.00 -6.18 32.45
N GLY A 24 -30.04 -6.86 31.83
CA GLY A 24 -28.68 -6.36 31.74
C GLY A 24 -28.67 -4.99 31.05
N ALA A 25 -27.71 -4.14 31.42
CA ALA A 25 -27.46 -2.83 30.81
C ALA A 25 -26.92 -2.94 29.37
N HIS A 26 -27.40 -3.94 28.61
CA HIS A 26 -27.09 -4.14 27.21
C HIS A 26 -27.82 -3.07 26.43
N ARG A 27 -27.10 -1.97 26.17
CA ARG A 27 -27.43 -1.09 25.07
C ARG A 27 -27.41 -1.94 23.81
N ALA A 28 -28.55 -2.08 23.15
CA ALA A 28 -28.57 -2.59 21.79
C ALA A 28 -27.74 -1.61 20.96
N GLU A 29 -26.57 -2.06 20.52
CA GLU A 29 -25.76 -1.34 19.55
C GLU A 29 -26.63 -1.05 18.32
N LEU A 30 -26.69 0.22 17.92
CA LEU A 30 -27.43 0.59 16.73
C LEU A 30 -26.78 -0.13 15.54
N PRO A 31 -27.56 -0.73 14.64
CA PRO A 31 -26.98 -1.57 13.60
C PRO A 31 -26.11 -0.72 12.66
N PHE A 32 -24.90 -1.21 12.39
CA PHE A 32 -23.83 -0.53 11.63
C PHE A 32 -24.28 0.05 10.28
N TRP A 33 -25.33 -0.51 9.66
CA TRP A 33 -25.84 0.00 8.39
C TRP A 33 -26.45 1.39 8.54
N ARG A 34 -27.10 1.69 9.66
CA ARG A 34 -27.82 2.97 9.89
C ARG A 34 -26.86 4.12 10.13
N GLU A 35 -25.78 3.87 10.88
CA GLU A 35 -24.75 4.86 11.18
C GLU A 35 -23.96 5.23 9.91
N ASN A 36 -23.81 4.28 8.99
CA ASN A 36 -23.03 4.45 7.77
C ASN A 36 -23.86 4.68 6.50
N LEU A 37 -25.17 4.93 6.61
CA LEU A 37 -26.07 5.12 5.46
C LEU A 37 -25.58 6.22 4.51
N LEU A 38 -25.07 7.33 5.05
CA LEU A 38 -24.57 8.45 4.25
C LEU A 38 -23.33 8.04 3.43
N TYR A 39 -22.38 7.33 4.03
CA TYR A 39 -21.19 6.84 3.35
C TYR A 39 -21.53 5.82 2.26
N ILE A 40 -22.44 4.87 2.55
CA ILE A 40 -22.92 3.89 1.58
C ILE A 40 -23.61 4.58 0.39
N ALA A 41 -24.41 5.62 0.65
CA ALA A 41 -25.06 6.39 -0.41
C ALA A 41 -24.05 7.14 -1.29
N ILE A 42 -23.01 7.74 -0.70
CA ILE A 42 -21.93 8.43 -1.43
C ILE A 42 -21.13 7.45 -2.29
N ILE A 43 -20.74 6.31 -1.72
CA ILE A 43 -19.99 5.26 -2.44
C ILE A 43 -20.84 4.73 -3.61
N GLY A 44 -22.12 4.45 -3.38
CA GLY A 44 -23.04 4.01 -4.43
C GLY A 44 -23.15 5.04 -5.57
N ALA A 45 -23.28 6.33 -5.25
CA ALA A 45 -23.33 7.39 -6.25
C ALA A 45 -22.02 7.51 -7.05
N ALA A 46 -20.87 7.39 -6.40
CA ALA A 46 -19.56 7.41 -7.06
C ALA A 46 -19.38 6.25 -8.03
N VAL A 47 -19.79 5.03 -7.65
CA VAL A 47 -19.75 3.85 -8.53
C VAL A 47 -20.66 4.03 -9.75
N VAL A 48 -21.89 4.54 -9.55
CA VAL A 48 -22.80 4.82 -10.67
C VAL A 48 -22.21 5.88 -11.61
N MET A 49 -21.63 6.95 -11.07
CA MET A 49 -20.98 7.99 -11.86
C MET A 49 -19.82 7.45 -12.70
N LEU A 50 -18.98 6.59 -12.10
CA LEU A 50 -17.86 5.94 -12.79
C LEU A 50 -18.36 5.08 -13.94
N VAL A 51 -19.38 4.24 -13.72
CA VAL A 51 -19.95 3.38 -14.77
C VAL A 51 -20.54 4.22 -15.92
N VAL A 52 -21.23 5.33 -15.61
CA VAL A 52 -21.75 6.24 -16.64
C VAL A 52 -20.61 6.86 -17.45
N LEU A 53 -19.52 7.27 -16.80
CA LEU A 53 -18.37 7.87 -17.47
C LEU A 53 -17.66 6.88 -18.40
N LEU A 54 -17.44 5.64 -17.95
CA LEU A 54 -16.90 4.57 -18.81
C LEU A 54 -17.82 4.26 -19.99
N PHE A 55 -19.14 4.24 -19.77
CA PHE A 55 -20.12 4.00 -20.82
C PHE A 55 -20.13 5.13 -21.87
N LEU A 56 -19.99 6.39 -21.46
CA LEU A 56 -19.90 7.53 -22.38
C LEU A 56 -18.63 7.48 -23.25
N ILE A 57 -17.49 7.08 -22.68
CA ILE A 57 -16.23 6.93 -23.43
C ILE A 57 -16.32 5.76 -24.42
N GLY A 58 -16.84 4.61 -23.99
CA GLY A 58 -17.00 3.44 -24.85
C GLY A 58 -18.00 3.64 -25.99
N ASN A 59 -18.98 4.52 -25.82
CA ASN A 59 -19.99 4.82 -26.84
C ASN A 59 -19.59 5.96 -27.81
N MET A 60 -18.43 6.60 -27.62
CA MET A 60 -17.93 7.71 -28.47
C MET A 60 -16.80 7.28 -29.43
N GLY A 61 -16.45 5.99 -29.46
CA GLY A 61 -15.33 5.44 -30.23
C GLY A 61 -15.72 4.60 -31.45
N GLY A 62 -16.80 4.97 -32.14
CA GLY A 62 -17.19 4.38 -33.42
C GLY A 62 -16.83 5.28 -34.60
N ASP A 63 -16.26 4.68 -35.64
CA ASP A 63 -15.92 5.18 -36.99
C ASP A 63 -14.52 5.80 -37.22
N GLY A 64 -13.76 5.12 -38.09
CA GLY A 64 -12.52 5.63 -38.68
C GLY A 64 -11.61 4.55 -39.29
N ASP A 65 -12.16 3.67 -40.14
CA ASP A 65 -11.37 2.88 -41.09
C ASP A 65 -10.85 3.81 -42.19
N ASP A 66 -9.54 3.86 -42.40
CA ASP A 66 -8.93 4.34 -43.64
C ASP A 66 -7.88 3.32 -44.08
N ARG A 67 -8.36 2.25 -44.71
CA ARG A 67 -7.58 1.38 -45.59
C ARG A 67 -7.84 1.76 -47.05
N ALA A 68 -6.79 2.21 -47.72
CA ALA A 68 -6.37 1.80 -49.06
C ALA A 68 -5.01 2.45 -49.31
N GLN A 69 -3.96 1.77 -49.76
CA GLN A 69 -3.91 1.07 -51.04
C GLN A 69 -2.87 -0.06 -51.01
N ASP A 70 -3.32 -1.26 -51.34
CA ASP A 70 -2.53 -2.32 -51.97
C ASP A 70 -2.08 -1.84 -53.38
N PRO A 71 -0.96 -2.33 -53.94
CA PRO A 71 -1.05 -3.67 -54.52
C PRO A 71 0.24 -4.52 -54.46
N THR A 72 0.02 -5.79 -54.10
CA THR A 72 0.30 -6.97 -54.95
C THR A 72 1.33 -8.00 -54.48
N THR A 73 0.90 -9.24 -54.65
CA THR A 73 1.64 -10.49 -54.87
C THR A 73 2.11 -11.29 -53.66
N GLN A 74 1.19 -12.16 -53.27
CA GLN A 74 1.37 -13.54 -52.77
C GLN A 74 2.62 -14.27 -53.30
N ALA A 75 3.33 -14.99 -52.42
CA ALA A 75 3.75 -16.37 -52.65
C ALA A 75 4.17 -17.04 -51.33
N GLU A 76 3.62 -18.22 -51.10
CA GLU A 76 3.83 -19.14 -49.99
C GLU A 76 5.24 -19.77 -49.97
N THR A 77 5.74 -20.16 -48.79
CA THR A 77 6.38 -21.47 -48.50
C THR A 77 7.19 -21.43 -47.19
N THR A 78 6.65 -22.09 -46.16
CA THR A 78 7.21 -23.17 -45.34
C THR A 78 8.70 -23.21 -44.92
N ALA A 79 8.83 -23.52 -43.61
CA ALA A 79 9.87 -24.28 -42.88
C ALA A 79 11.08 -23.53 -42.28
N GLU A 80 10.95 -23.27 -40.97
CA GLU A 80 11.66 -23.98 -39.88
C GLU A 80 13.21 -24.01 -39.90
N GLU A 81 13.75 -23.34 -38.87
CA GLU A 81 14.91 -23.70 -38.04
C GLU A 81 16.33 -23.52 -38.60
N SER A 82 17.00 -22.49 -38.07
CA SER A 82 18.35 -22.55 -37.51
C SER A 82 18.62 -21.29 -36.65
N GLU A 83 18.67 -21.46 -35.33
CA GLU A 83 19.37 -20.59 -34.36
C GLU A 83 20.91 -20.65 -34.59
N PRO A 84 21.76 -19.90 -33.84
CA PRO A 84 21.69 -18.50 -33.39
C PRO A 84 23.06 -17.76 -33.51
N GLU A 85 23.11 -16.53 -33.99
CA GLU A 85 24.23 -15.56 -33.81
C GLU A 85 23.56 -14.16 -33.96
N GLY A 86 23.69 -13.13 -33.12
CA GLY A 86 24.64 -12.70 -32.10
C GLY A 86 24.65 -11.15 -32.19
N GLU A 87 24.63 -10.45 -31.05
CA GLU A 87 24.76 -8.97 -30.89
C GLU A 87 23.57 -8.14 -31.44
N ASP A 88 22.82 -7.38 -30.63
CA ASP A 88 23.29 -6.27 -29.82
C ASP A 88 22.72 -6.40 -28.40
N GLY A 89 23.59 -6.70 -27.44
CA GLY A 89 23.29 -6.39 -26.05
C GLY A 89 23.34 -4.88 -25.93
N GLU A 90 22.21 -4.25 -25.64
CA GLU A 90 22.22 -2.97 -24.94
C GLU A 90 22.90 -3.24 -23.59
N GLU A 91 24.22 -3.10 -23.58
CA GLU A 91 24.98 -2.77 -22.39
C GLU A 91 24.40 -1.44 -21.90
N GLU A 92 23.37 -1.55 -21.05
CA GLU A 92 23.00 -0.50 -20.13
C GLU A 92 24.28 -0.20 -19.36
N SER A 93 24.98 0.84 -19.82
CA SER A 93 26.14 1.35 -19.14
C SER A 93 25.63 1.80 -17.78
N GLU A 94 25.80 0.95 -16.76
CA GLU A 94 25.71 1.31 -15.35
C GLU A 94 26.77 2.38 -15.13
N GLU A 95 26.42 3.62 -15.48
CA GLU A 95 27.05 4.80 -14.94
C GLU A 95 27.03 4.62 -13.42
N PRO A 96 28.18 4.71 -12.73
CA PRO A 96 28.22 4.47 -11.30
C PRO A 96 27.20 5.41 -10.65
N ALA A 97 26.18 4.83 -10.02
CA ALA A 97 25.14 5.61 -9.36
C ALA A 97 25.84 6.62 -8.43
N PRO A 98 25.47 7.92 -8.50
CA PRO A 98 26.05 8.92 -7.62
C PRO A 98 25.94 8.42 -6.18
N GLU A 99 27.05 8.47 -5.44
CA GLU A 99 27.06 8.01 -4.05
C GLU A 99 25.99 8.80 -3.27
N PRO A 100 25.07 8.13 -2.56
CA PRO A 100 24.01 8.82 -1.86
C PRO A 100 24.57 9.69 -0.74
N ASP A 101 24.05 10.91 -0.63
CA ASP A 101 24.35 11.79 0.49
C ASP A 101 23.59 11.31 1.74
N ARG A 102 24.25 10.46 2.53
CA ARG A 102 23.71 9.87 3.76
C ARG A 102 23.59 10.87 4.93
N SER A 103 24.03 12.11 4.75
CA SER A 103 23.81 13.18 5.72
C SER A 103 22.42 13.83 5.59
N VAL A 104 21.74 13.61 4.46
CA VAL A 104 20.38 14.10 4.23
C VAL A 104 19.41 13.48 5.25
N ALA A 105 18.50 14.31 5.77
CA ALA A 105 17.51 13.84 6.74
C ALA A 105 16.46 12.93 6.08
N VAL A 106 16.36 11.70 6.60
CA VAL A 106 15.39 10.69 6.18
C VAL A 106 14.33 10.52 7.25
N ARG A 107 13.06 10.52 6.86
CA ARG A 107 11.94 10.19 7.74
C ARG A 107 11.33 8.86 7.35
N VAL A 108 11.42 7.87 8.22
CA VAL A 108 10.76 6.58 8.06
C VAL A 108 9.35 6.65 8.66
N VAL A 109 8.34 6.39 7.85
CA VAL A 109 6.94 6.42 8.24
C VAL A 109 6.39 5.00 8.19
N ASN A 110 5.94 4.48 9.33
CA ASN A 110 5.20 3.23 9.38
C ASN A 110 3.80 3.41 8.81
N ALA A 111 3.55 2.79 7.65
CA ALA A 111 2.23 2.76 7.02
C ALA A 111 1.59 1.36 7.00
N ALA A 112 2.23 0.35 7.62
CA ALA A 112 1.64 -0.98 7.80
C ALA A 112 0.75 -1.07 9.05
N GLY A 113 1.05 -0.26 10.07
CA GLY A 113 0.50 -0.45 11.42
C GLY A 113 1.14 -1.61 12.17
N ILE A 114 2.35 -2.03 11.76
CA ILE A 114 3.17 -3.04 12.44
C ILE A 114 3.92 -2.35 13.59
N ASN A 115 3.82 -2.86 14.80
CA ASN A 115 4.50 -2.28 15.95
C ASN A 115 6.03 -2.36 15.78
N GLY A 116 6.72 -1.23 15.98
CA GLY A 116 8.18 -1.15 15.89
C GLY A 116 8.76 -1.07 14.48
N LEU A 117 7.94 -1.12 13.42
CA LEU A 117 8.43 -1.18 12.03
C LEU A 117 9.34 -0.01 11.64
N ALA A 118 8.94 1.22 11.93
CA ALA A 118 9.78 2.38 11.62
C ALA A 118 11.08 2.39 12.44
N GLY A 119 11.05 1.81 13.66
CA GLY A 119 12.24 1.66 14.50
C GLY A 119 13.22 0.63 13.93
N SER A 120 12.74 -0.51 13.45
CA SER A 120 13.63 -1.51 12.84
C SER A 120 14.29 -0.97 11.57
N TRP A 121 13.55 -0.24 10.73
CA TRP A 121 14.12 0.44 9.57
C TRP A 121 15.10 1.56 9.95
N GLN A 122 14.82 2.31 11.02
CA GLN A 122 15.76 3.31 11.52
C GLN A 122 17.10 2.68 11.92
N GLU A 123 17.07 1.57 12.64
CA GLU A 123 18.27 0.83 13.04
C GLU A 123 19.03 0.28 11.83
N THR A 124 18.32 -0.29 10.85
CA THR A 124 18.92 -0.78 9.60
C THR A 124 19.61 0.34 8.83
N LEU A 125 18.94 1.47 8.62
CA LEU A 125 19.48 2.60 7.86
C LEU A 125 20.65 3.28 8.60
N GLN A 126 20.58 3.41 9.93
CA GLN A 126 21.73 3.90 10.70
C GLN A 126 22.92 2.92 10.62
N GLY A 127 22.64 1.61 10.59
CA GLY A 127 23.65 0.57 10.36
C GLY A 127 24.32 0.64 8.99
N SER A 128 23.61 1.12 7.96
CA SER A 128 24.17 1.36 6.61
C SER A 128 24.76 2.77 6.41
N GLY A 129 24.79 3.59 7.47
CA GLY A 129 25.50 4.86 7.53
C GLY A 129 24.64 6.12 7.35
N TRP A 130 23.30 6.00 7.34
CA TRP A 130 22.42 7.16 7.35
C TRP A 130 22.46 7.88 8.70
N GLU A 131 22.81 9.16 8.69
CA GLU A 131 23.11 9.90 9.92
C GLU A 131 21.84 10.46 10.60
N ASN A 132 20.87 10.89 9.79
CA ASN A 132 19.72 11.68 10.23
C ASN A 132 18.40 10.95 9.97
N VAL A 133 18.18 9.81 10.63
CA VAL A 133 16.98 8.99 10.45
C VAL A 133 15.96 9.24 11.56
N GLY A 134 14.83 9.84 11.22
CA GLY A 134 13.67 10.03 12.10
C GLY A 134 12.57 9.01 11.83
N VAL A 135 11.69 8.79 12.81
CA VAL A 135 10.56 7.85 12.70
C VAL A 135 9.21 8.54 12.89
N ALA A 136 8.19 8.02 12.21
CA ALA A 136 6.81 8.43 12.34
C ALA A 136 5.86 7.26 12.05
N THR A 137 4.57 7.48 12.26
CA THR A 137 3.50 6.54 11.89
C THR A 137 2.47 7.30 11.09
N ALA A 138 2.04 6.73 9.96
CA ALA A 138 1.02 7.33 9.12
C ALA A 138 -0.36 7.21 9.76
N ASP A 139 -1.24 8.19 9.51
CA ASP A 139 -2.64 8.12 9.92
C ASP A 139 -3.42 7.04 9.15
N ASN A 140 -3.04 6.81 7.89
CA ASN A 140 -3.65 5.82 7.00
C ASN A 140 -2.66 4.74 6.62
N ARG A 141 -3.15 3.52 6.43
CA ARG A 141 -2.33 2.41 5.93
C ARG A 141 -2.07 2.53 4.43
N GLN A 142 -0.90 2.07 4.01
CA GLN A 142 -0.50 1.98 2.61
C GLN A 142 -0.21 0.51 2.27
N GLU A 143 -0.42 0.16 1.00
CA GLU A 143 -0.19 -1.21 0.51
C GLU A 143 1.21 -1.40 -0.07
N GLN A 144 1.90 -0.30 -0.41
CA GLN A 144 3.19 -0.32 -1.09
C GLN A 144 4.20 0.57 -0.37
N SER A 145 5.45 0.12 -0.35
CA SER A 145 6.59 0.92 0.08
C SER A 145 6.89 1.97 -0.97
N VAL A 146 7.14 3.21 -0.56
CA VAL A 146 7.49 4.31 -1.48
C VAL A 146 8.48 5.24 -0.79
N VAL A 147 9.50 5.68 -1.52
CA VAL A 147 10.39 6.77 -1.08
C VAL A 147 10.00 8.05 -1.81
N PHE A 148 9.80 9.11 -1.04
CA PHE A 148 9.53 10.46 -1.52
C PHE A 148 10.71 11.38 -1.29
N TYR A 149 10.96 12.28 -2.24
CA TYR A 149 11.91 13.38 -2.08
C TYR A 149 11.23 14.72 -2.35
N ARG A 150 11.69 15.77 -1.69
CA ARG A 150 11.12 17.12 -1.83
C ARG A 150 11.75 17.90 -2.98
N SER A 151 13.08 17.97 -2.98
CA SER A 151 13.87 18.73 -3.95
C SER A 151 14.53 17.81 -4.96
N SER A 152 14.62 18.22 -6.22
CA SER A 152 15.31 17.45 -7.26
C SER A 152 16.80 17.20 -6.94
N GLU A 153 17.40 18.02 -6.08
CA GLU A 153 18.76 17.84 -5.56
C GLU A 153 18.91 16.53 -4.77
N ASP A 154 17.84 16.08 -4.11
CA ASP A 154 17.83 14.85 -3.29
C ASP A 154 17.42 13.61 -4.09
N GLN A 155 17.06 13.75 -5.38
CA GLN A 155 16.51 12.66 -6.20
C GLN A 155 17.45 11.44 -6.24
N ALA A 156 18.74 11.67 -6.48
CA ALA A 156 19.75 10.62 -6.53
C ALA A 156 19.86 9.86 -5.20
N THR A 157 19.94 10.59 -4.09
CA THR A 157 19.99 10.05 -2.73
C THR A 157 18.72 9.27 -2.38
N ALA A 158 17.56 9.78 -2.79
CA ALA A 158 16.28 9.13 -2.56
C ALA A 158 16.11 7.86 -3.41
N GLN A 159 16.61 7.85 -4.65
CA GLN A 159 16.61 6.64 -5.48
C GLN A 159 17.48 5.56 -4.86
N ALA A 160 18.71 5.89 -4.45
CA ALA A 160 19.59 4.95 -3.77
C ALA A 160 18.96 4.39 -2.48
N LEU A 161 18.25 5.22 -1.70
CA LEU A 161 17.48 4.74 -0.56
C LEU A 161 16.34 3.80 -1.01
N ALA A 162 15.63 4.14 -2.08
CA ALA A 162 14.53 3.33 -2.59
C ALA A 162 15.00 1.95 -3.06
N ASP A 163 16.17 1.87 -3.68
CA ASP A 163 16.82 0.61 -4.06
C ASP A 163 17.22 -0.20 -2.83
N GLU A 164 17.81 0.45 -1.81
CA GLU A 164 18.22 -0.18 -0.54
C GLU A 164 17.02 -0.78 0.24
N VAL A 165 15.88 -0.09 0.25
CA VAL A 165 14.68 -0.51 1.00
C VAL A 165 13.66 -1.28 0.16
N GLY A 166 13.94 -1.53 -1.12
CA GLY A 166 13.05 -2.25 -2.03
C GLY A 166 11.74 -1.51 -2.36
N ALA A 167 11.76 -0.18 -2.38
CA ALA A 167 10.60 0.67 -2.68
C ALA A 167 10.44 1.01 -4.19
N GLY A 168 11.38 0.56 -5.03
CA GLY A 168 11.37 0.83 -6.47
C GLY A 168 11.78 2.27 -6.81
N GLU A 169 11.05 2.93 -7.71
CA GLU A 169 11.38 4.29 -8.13
C GLU A 169 10.96 5.35 -7.09
N ALA A 170 11.90 6.22 -6.71
CA ALA A 170 11.64 7.34 -5.82
C ALA A 170 10.79 8.42 -6.50
N ARG A 171 9.86 9.02 -5.77
CA ARG A 171 8.89 9.99 -6.32
C ARG A 171 9.06 11.37 -5.70
N GLN A 172 8.92 12.42 -6.50
CA GLN A 172 8.89 13.76 -5.95
C GLN A 172 7.55 14.03 -5.26
N SER A 173 7.58 14.62 -4.06
CA SER A 173 6.38 15.11 -3.36
C SER A 173 6.72 16.26 -2.41
N ASP A 174 5.87 17.28 -2.39
CA ASP A 174 5.93 18.42 -1.49
C ASP A 174 5.04 18.26 -0.23
N GLU A 175 4.33 17.15 -0.12
CA GLU A 175 3.44 16.80 1.01
C GLU A 175 4.19 16.63 2.33
N TYR A 176 5.48 16.29 2.27
CA TYR A 176 6.30 16.01 3.44
C TYR A 176 7.30 17.13 3.73
N ASP A 177 7.47 17.46 5.01
CA ASP A 177 8.42 18.48 5.47
C ASP A 177 9.88 18.00 5.45
N SER A 178 10.10 16.67 5.49
CA SER A 178 11.45 16.09 5.48
C SER A 178 11.99 16.01 4.05
N PRO A 179 13.31 16.23 3.82
CA PRO A 179 13.91 16.15 2.48
C PRO A 179 13.62 14.83 1.79
N ILE A 180 13.78 13.73 2.53
CA ILE A 180 13.46 12.37 2.09
C ILE A 180 12.51 11.72 3.09
N THR A 181 11.45 11.07 2.58
CA THR A 181 10.46 10.35 3.39
C THR A 181 10.27 8.94 2.84
N PHE A 182 10.54 7.93 3.64
CA PHE A 182 10.29 6.53 3.30
C PHE A 182 9.01 6.05 3.95
N ILE A 183 8.02 5.67 3.14
CA ILE A 183 6.80 4.99 3.58
C ILE A 183 7.09 3.49 3.64
N ALA A 184 7.17 2.95 4.86
CA ALA A 184 7.46 1.55 5.11
C ALA A 184 6.17 0.75 5.32
N VAL A 185 5.99 -0.31 4.52
CA VAL A 185 4.87 -1.26 4.69
C VAL A 185 5.31 -2.69 5.06
N GLN A 186 6.59 -2.99 4.93
CA GLN A 186 7.18 -4.32 5.16
C GLN A 186 8.46 -4.21 5.99
N THR A 187 8.88 -5.29 6.64
CA THR A 187 10.08 -5.31 7.48
C THR A 187 11.38 -5.37 6.65
N PRO A 188 12.54 -4.93 7.21
CA PRO A 188 13.83 -5.04 6.51
C PRO A 188 14.21 -6.47 6.12
N GLU A 189 13.82 -7.45 6.94
CA GLU A 189 14.10 -8.87 6.69
C GLU A 189 13.39 -9.41 5.45
N GLU A 190 12.20 -8.89 5.12
CA GLU A 190 11.44 -9.30 3.94
C GLU A 190 12.03 -8.75 2.64
N VAL A 191 12.70 -7.60 2.68
CA VAL A 191 13.36 -7.00 1.51
C VAL A 191 14.63 -7.79 1.15
N GLY A 192 15.40 -8.25 2.14
CA GLY A 192 16.63 -9.01 1.92
C GLY A 192 16.46 -10.51 1.64
N GLY A 193 15.24 -11.05 1.76
CA GLY A 193 14.96 -12.49 1.63
C GLY A 193 14.51 -12.97 0.23
N GLY A 194 14.52 -12.08 -0.77
CA GLY A 194 13.97 -12.33 -2.11
C GLY A 194 14.86 -13.12 -3.07
N GLU A 195 16.08 -13.49 -2.69
CA GLU A 195 17.00 -14.28 -3.52
C GLU A 195 17.11 -15.71 -2.96
N GLY A 196 16.31 -16.63 -3.52
CA GLY A 196 16.33 -18.06 -3.20
C GLY A 196 15.80 -18.93 -4.33
#